data_AF-A0A6P0MB82-F1
#
_entry.id   AF-A0A6P0MB82-F1
#
_cell.length_a   1.000
_cell.length_b   1.000
_cell.length_c   1.000
_cell.angle_alpha   90.00
_cell.angle_beta   90.00
_cell.angle_gamma   90.00
#
_symmetry.space_group_name_H-M   'P 1'
#
loop_
_entity.id
_entity.type
_entity.pdbx_description
1 polymer ?
#
loop_
_entity_poly.entity_id
_entity_poly.type
_entity_poly.pdbx_seq_one_letter_code
_entity_poly.pdbx_strand_id
1 'polypeptide(L)'
;FWSEVTMMESRVTRKCHARFGERNEETHQPQGWKVRFVPTPFSPLLANIGLHGLEKYIKSINPKLGIIRYADDFIVTAKDSESLERVLILIKQWLSIRGLETNENKTGIVHINDGFNFLGFNLRQYNGKLLIKPQKEKVLAFCKRIGKSLSMMKTRTQDDPSLREYWYKRSLKMGKNHWAKGSKYEQIAKLQDWRCPVCGDNLLNGEEIETHHIVPVAEGGLNDRENLMHLHRACHKQVHNKPKSKAGSKA
;
A
#
# COMPACT_ATOMS: atom_id res chain seq x y z
N PHE A 1 34.05 -15.60 -5.98
CA PHE A 1 35.12 -14.64 -5.62
C PHE A 1 34.69 -13.60 -4.57
N TRP A 2 33.81 -13.97 -3.64
CA TRP A 2 33.47 -13.13 -2.48
C TRP A 2 33.24 -14.08 -1.30
N SER A 3 34.31 -14.39 -0.59
CA SER A 3 34.31 -15.05 0.72
C SER A 3 34.91 -14.03 1.66
N GLU A 4 34.15 -12.98 1.95
CA GLU A 4 34.62 -11.77 2.63
C GLU A 4 33.70 -11.45 3.81
N VAL A 5 34.31 -11.35 4.99
CA VAL A 5 33.68 -10.90 6.22
C VAL A 5 33.09 -9.51 5.97
N THR A 6 31.76 -9.41 6.04
CA THR A 6 31.05 -8.18 5.72
C THR A 6 30.40 -7.65 6.99
N MET A 7 31.16 -6.78 7.67
CA MET A 7 30.78 -5.38 7.91
C MET A 7 30.16 -4.96 9.25
N MET A 8 30.72 -3.86 9.73
CA MET A 8 30.32 -2.99 10.83
C MET A 8 29.24 -1.98 10.40
N GLU A 9 27.98 -2.18 10.81
CA GLU A 9 26.89 -1.18 10.69
C GLU A 9 27.07 -0.13 11.80
N SER A 10 27.61 1.04 11.49
CA SER A 10 27.71 2.12 12.49
C SER A 10 26.59 3.11 12.29
N ARG A 11 25.72 3.24 13.28
CA ARG A 11 24.93 4.46 13.45
C ARG A 11 25.71 5.44 14.29
N VAL A 12 25.88 6.64 13.76
CA VAL A 12 26.59 7.70 14.45
C VAL A 12 25.60 8.48 15.31
N THR A 13 25.80 8.46 16.62
CA THR A 13 25.01 9.24 17.58
C THR A 13 25.80 10.46 18.06
N ARG A 14 25.12 11.58 18.29
CA ARG A 14 25.74 12.75 18.93
C ARG A 14 25.93 12.48 20.42
N LYS A 15 27.01 13.00 21.00
CA LYS A 15 27.31 12.94 22.44
C LYS A 15 26.26 13.66 23.31
N CYS A 16 25.48 14.55 22.71
CA CYS A 16 24.30 15.16 23.33
C CYS A 16 23.13 14.19 23.22
N HIS A 17 22.50 13.84 24.35
CA HIS A 17 21.31 12.98 24.48
C HIS A 17 20.15 13.37 23.54
N ALA A 18 20.26 13.02 22.25
CA ALA A 18 19.20 13.20 21.28
C ALA A 18 19.30 12.07 20.26
N ARG A 19 18.62 10.96 20.58
CA ARG A 19 18.43 9.83 19.66
C ARG A 19 17.71 10.35 18.41
N PHE A 20 18.35 10.23 17.25
CA PHE A 20 17.65 10.38 15.96
C PHE A 20 16.77 9.14 15.78
N GLY A 21 15.47 9.26 16.07
CA GLY A 21 14.47 8.30 15.57
C GLY A 21 13.57 7.57 16.57
N GLU A 22 13.55 7.90 17.86
CA GLU A 22 12.53 7.35 18.77
C GLU A 22 11.46 8.39 19.06
N ARG A 23 10.21 8.05 18.68
CA ARG A 23 9.09 8.97 18.68
C ARG A 23 8.47 9.19 20.07
N ASN A 24 8.86 8.42 21.09
CA ASN A 24 8.09 8.30 22.34
C ASN A 24 8.93 8.04 23.61
N GLU A 25 10.07 8.70 23.85
CA GLU A 25 10.67 8.63 25.19
C GLU A 25 11.02 10.03 25.72
N GLU A 26 10.22 10.46 26.69
CA GLU A 26 10.42 11.66 27.49
C GLU A 26 11.63 11.43 28.41
N THR A 27 12.79 11.95 28.03
CA THR A 27 13.94 12.03 28.93
C THR A 27 13.79 13.23 29.84
N HIS A 28 13.34 12.97 31.08
CA HIS A 28 13.38 13.94 32.17
C HIS A 28 14.83 14.19 32.60
N GLN A 29 15.38 15.38 32.32
CA GLN A 29 16.43 16.02 33.14
C GLN A 29 16.23 17.54 33.20
N PRO A 30 16.68 18.20 34.30
CA PRO A 30 16.08 19.43 34.81
C PRO A 30 16.71 20.71 34.23
N GLN A 31 15.93 21.80 34.26
CA GLN A 31 16.27 23.19 33.89
C GLN A 31 16.29 23.56 32.38
N GLY A 32 15.15 23.36 31.73
CA GLY A 32 14.26 24.51 31.46
C GLY A 32 14.29 25.21 30.09
N TRP A 33 15.33 25.08 29.26
CA TRP A 33 15.22 25.47 27.85
C TRP A 33 14.82 24.26 27.01
N LYS A 34 13.52 24.14 26.70
CA LYS A 34 13.02 23.15 25.73
C LYS A 34 13.52 23.53 24.34
N VAL A 35 14.74 23.13 23.99
CA VAL A 35 15.23 23.22 22.61
C VAL A 35 14.43 22.22 21.78
N ARG A 36 13.32 22.66 21.19
CA ARG A 36 12.64 21.90 20.15
C ARG A 36 13.61 21.81 18.98
N PHE A 37 14.20 20.64 18.78
CA PHE A 37 14.92 20.32 17.54
C PHE A 37 13.90 20.31 16.40
N VAL A 38 13.72 21.47 15.76
CA VAL A 38 13.00 21.55 14.50
C VAL A 38 13.96 21.01 13.44
N PRO A 39 13.61 19.94 12.70
CA PRO A 39 14.46 19.47 11.61
C PRO A 39 14.50 20.57 10.54
N THR A 40 15.57 21.35 10.54
CA THR A 40 15.83 22.30 9.47
C THR A 40 16.25 21.51 8.22
N PRO A 41 15.88 21.96 7.02
CA PRO A 41 16.27 21.30 5.77
C PRO A 41 17.80 21.19 5.60
N PHE A 42 18.58 21.98 6.36
CA PHE A 42 20.03 21.99 6.34
C PHE A 42 20.70 20.91 7.22
N SER A 43 19.99 20.35 8.20
CA SER A 43 20.57 19.37 9.13
C SER A 43 21.14 18.13 8.43
N PRO A 44 20.47 17.50 7.44
CA PRO A 44 21.02 16.37 6.70
C PRO A 44 22.27 16.73 5.89
N LEU A 45 22.32 17.95 5.34
CA LEU A 45 23.48 18.44 4.59
C LEU A 45 24.69 18.62 5.50
N LEU A 46 24.51 19.26 6.66
CA LEU A 46 25.58 19.45 7.64
C LEU A 46 26.13 18.12 8.17
N ALA A 47 25.26 17.12 8.38
CA ALA A 47 25.70 15.78 8.76
C ALA A 47 26.58 15.14 7.68
N ASN A 48 26.19 15.28 6.40
CA ASN A 48 26.99 14.80 5.28
C ASN A 48 28.34 15.53 5.13
N ILE A 49 28.38 16.84 5.41
CA ILE A 49 29.63 17.62 5.41
C ILE A 49 30.54 17.14 6.56
N GLY A 50 29.99 16.94 7.76
CA GLY A 50 30.77 16.47 8.90
C GLY A 50 31.41 15.09 8.69
N LEU A 51 30.72 14.21 7.96
CA LEU A 51 31.21 12.88 7.58
C LEU A 51 32.00 12.86 6.27
N HIS A 52 32.16 14.02 5.61
CA HIS A 52 32.95 14.11 4.39
C HIS A 52 34.42 13.77 4.68
N GLY A 53 35.02 12.95 3.83
CA GLY A 53 36.41 12.52 3.96
C GLY A 53 36.61 11.20 4.73
N LEU A 54 35.57 10.64 5.37
CA LEU A 54 35.65 9.31 6.01
C LEU A 54 36.08 8.22 5.00
N GLU A 55 35.51 8.25 3.80
CA GLU A 55 35.86 7.31 2.71
C GLU A 55 37.34 7.43 2.29
N LYS A 56 37.85 8.67 2.20
CA LYS A 56 39.26 8.93 1.86
C LYS A 56 40.19 8.45 2.98
N TYR A 57 39.81 8.69 4.24
CA TYR A 57 40.55 8.25 5.41
C TYR A 57 40.67 6.72 5.45
N ILE A 58 39.57 6.00 5.28
CA ILE A 58 39.59 4.52 5.28
C ILE A 58 40.41 3.96 4.10
N LYS A 59 40.27 4.54 2.90
CA LYS A 59 41.07 4.13 1.74
C LYS A 59 42.57 4.40 1.89
N SER A 60 42.95 5.45 2.63
CA SER A 60 44.37 5.75 2.91
C SER A 60 45.03 4.70 3.81
N ILE A 61 44.26 4.05 4.68
CA ILE A 61 44.75 3.00 5.57
C ILE A 61 44.92 1.70 4.80
N ASN A 62 43.88 1.29 4.06
CA ASN A 62 43.94 0.09 3.24
C ASN A 62 43.08 0.28 1.97
N PRO A 63 43.72 0.38 0.78
CA PRO A 63 43.00 0.59 -0.47
C PRO A 63 42.16 -0.61 -0.89
N LYS A 64 42.35 -1.79 -0.29
CA LYS A 64 41.55 -3.00 -0.56
C LYS A 64 40.21 -3.02 0.16
N LEU A 65 39.97 -2.12 1.11
CA LEU A 65 38.70 -2.04 1.83
C LEU A 65 37.62 -1.40 0.96
N GLY A 66 36.45 -2.05 0.91
CA GLY A 66 35.27 -1.47 0.31
C GLY A 66 34.51 -0.64 1.34
N ILE A 67 34.02 0.53 0.93
CA ILE A 67 33.18 1.37 1.77
C ILE A 67 31.91 1.77 1.02
N ILE A 68 30.77 1.61 1.67
CA ILE A 68 29.46 2.07 1.19
C ILE A 68 28.87 2.95 2.28
N ARG A 69 28.46 4.17 1.94
CA ARG A 69 27.90 5.12 2.91
C ARG A 69 26.59 5.69 2.40
N TYR A 70 25.63 5.81 3.30
CA TYR A 70 24.36 6.48 3.08
C TYR A 70 24.04 7.37 4.28
N ALA A 71 24.18 8.68 4.10
CA ALA A 71 24.09 9.66 5.18
C ALA A 71 25.02 9.30 6.37
N ASP A 72 24.44 8.99 7.52
CA ASP A 72 25.10 8.57 8.77
C ASP A 72 25.34 7.05 8.87
N ASP A 73 24.64 6.25 8.06
CA ASP A 73 24.81 4.79 8.01
C ASP A 73 25.93 4.42 7.03
N PHE A 74 26.89 3.60 7.46
CA PHE A 74 27.94 3.11 6.56
C PHE A 74 28.33 1.65 6.81
N ILE A 75 29.02 1.13 5.81
CA ILE A 75 29.39 -0.24 5.55
C ILE A 75 30.87 -0.25 5.21
N VAL A 76 31.67 -1.06 5.92
CA VAL A 76 33.04 -1.41 5.53
C VAL A 76 33.14 -2.91 5.26
N THR A 77 33.60 -3.29 4.07
CA THR A 77 33.82 -4.70 3.66
C THR A 77 35.31 -5.02 3.65
N ALA A 78 35.68 -6.21 4.13
CA ALA A 78 37.07 -6.68 4.12
C ALA A 78 37.15 -8.20 3.93
N LYS A 79 38.33 -8.68 3.49
CA LYS A 79 38.64 -10.12 3.48
C LYS A 79 38.85 -10.67 4.88
N ASP A 80 39.53 -9.89 5.73
CA ASP A 80 40.02 -10.31 7.03
C ASP A 80 39.25 -9.62 8.16
N SER A 81 38.84 -10.37 9.19
CA SER A 81 38.16 -9.84 10.37
C SER A 81 39.05 -8.93 11.20
N GLU A 82 40.35 -9.26 11.33
CA GLU A 82 41.31 -8.46 12.09
C GLU A 82 41.48 -7.05 11.51
N SER A 83 41.44 -6.92 10.17
CA SER A 83 41.48 -5.63 9.51
C SER A 83 40.26 -4.78 9.87
N LEU A 84 39.08 -5.40 10.03
CA LEU A 84 37.86 -4.69 10.43
C LEU A 84 37.93 -4.21 11.88
N GLU A 85 38.48 -5.00 12.80
CA GLU A 85 38.65 -4.60 14.20
C GLU A 85 39.59 -3.40 14.35
N ARG A 86 40.70 -3.39 13.61
CA ARG A 86 41.63 -2.25 13.58
C ARG A 86 40.95 -1.00 13.02
N VAL A 87 40.20 -1.15 11.92
CA VAL A 87 39.47 -0.04 11.30
C VAL A 87 38.35 0.49 12.19
N LEU A 88 37.64 -0.37 12.91
CA LEU A 88 36.62 -0.01 13.90
C LEU A 88 37.20 0.94 14.96
N ILE A 89 38.38 0.63 15.50
CA ILE A 89 39.06 1.48 16.49
C ILE A 89 39.42 2.85 15.88
N LEU A 90 40.01 2.85 14.67
CA LEU A 90 40.41 4.08 13.98
C LEU A 90 39.21 4.96 13.63
N ILE A 91 38.09 4.37 13.21
CA ILE A 91 36.84 5.09 12.94
C ILE A 91 36.29 5.70 14.23
N LYS A 92 36.28 4.97 15.35
CA LYS A 92 35.87 5.51 16.67
C LYS A 92 36.71 6.73 17.06
N GLN A 93 38.03 6.67 16.86
CA GLN A 93 38.93 7.81 17.11
C GLN A 93 38.63 8.99 16.17
N TRP A 94 38.45 8.73 14.88
CA TRP A 94 38.17 9.76 13.87
C TRP A 94 36.83 10.48 14.10
N LEU A 95 35.80 9.74 14.57
CA LEU A 95 34.49 10.27 14.93
C LEU A 95 34.54 11.05 16.25
N SER A 96 35.33 10.60 17.23
CA SER A 96 35.47 11.26 18.53
C SER A 96 35.97 12.70 18.40
N ILE A 97 36.91 12.96 17.47
CA ILE A 97 37.41 14.32 17.16
C ILE A 97 36.26 15.26 16.71
N ARG A 98 35.23 14.70 16.07
CA ARG A 98 34.06 15.43 15.55
C ARG A 98 32.89 15.47 16.54
N GLY A 99 33.06 14.97 17.76
CA GLY A 99 32.00 14.91 18.78
C GLY A 99 30.92 13.85 18.49
N LEU A 100 31.27 12.84 17.71
CA LEU A 100 30.38 11.78 17.24
C LEU A 100 30.80 10.43 17.84
N GLU A 101 29.83 9.60 18.18
CA GLU A 101 30.06 8.28 18.77
C GLU A 101 29.35 7.20 17.96
N THR A 102 29.92 6.00 17.93
CA THR A 102 29.29 4.84 17.28
C THR A 102 28.33 4.15 18.23
N ASN A 103 27.17 3.74 17.74
CA ASN A 103 26.21 2.95 18.52
C ASN A 103 26.66 1.49 18.65
N GLU A 104 27.17 1.13 19.83
CA GLU A 104 27.72 -0.20 20.12
C GLU A 104 26.72 -1.34 19.95
N ASN A 105 25.43 -1.07 20.16
CA ASN A 105 24.38 -2.09 20.00
C ASN A 105 24.10 -2.45 18.54
N LYS A 106 24.46 -1.55 17.60
CA LYS A 106 24.21 -1.74 16.16
C LYS A 106 25.49 -2.09 15.41
N THR A 107 26.64 -1.63 15.91
CA THR A 107 27.94 -2.01 15.36
C THR A 107 28.30 -3.42 15.78
N GLY A 108 28.30 -4.34 14.81
CA GLY A 108 28.85 -5.67 14.97
C GLY A 108 29.59 -6.08 13.71
N ILE A 109 30.57 -6.97 13.84
CA ILE A 109 31.22 -7.63 12.70
C ILE A 109 30.43 -8.90 12.42
N VAL A 110 29.93 -9.04 11.20
CA VAL A 110 29.14 -10.20 10.78
C VAL A 110 29.67 -10.79 9.48
N HIS A 111 29.39 -12.06 9.24
CA HIS A 111 29.72 -12.71 7.99
C HIS A 111 28.56 -12.57 6.99
N ILE A 112 28.87 -12.51 5.69
CA ILE A 112 27.87 -12.34 4.63
C ILE A 112 26.84 -13.50 4.56
N ASN A 113 27.21 -14.68 5.07
CA ASN A 113 26.34 -15.86 5.16
C ASN A 113 25.28 -15.76 6.27
N ASP A 114 25.62 -15.10 7.38
CA ASP A 114 24.67 -14.85 8.48
C ASP A 114 23.69 -13.75 8.08
N GLY A 115 24.19 -12.82 7.27
CA GLY A 115 23.44 -11.71 6.71
C GLY A 115 23.31 -10.55 7.68
N PHE A 116 23.03 -9.38 7.13
CA PHE A 116 22.93 -8.14 7.90
C PHE A 116 21.86 -7.22 7.34
N ASN A 117 21.52 -6.21 8.13
CA ASN A 117 20.50 -5.24 7.76
C ASN A 117 21.15 -3.92 7.32
N PHE A 118 20.70 -3.36 6.21
CA PHE A 118 21.14 -2.05 5.74
C PHE A 118 19.99 -1.32 5.04
N LEU A 119 19.73 -0.07 5.43
CA LEU A 119 18.67 0.79 4.87
C LEU A 119 17.26 0.17 4.80
N GLY A 120 16.97 -0.83 5.63
CA GLY A 120 15.69 -1.54 5.59
C GLY A 120 15.64 -2.79 4.72
N PHE A 121 16.78 -3.21 4.18
CA PHE A 121 16.96 -4.46 3.49
C PHE A 121 17.84 -5.39 4.31
N ASN A 122 17.52 -6.67 4.30
CA ASN A 122 18.35 -7.74 4.77
C ASN A 122 19.15 -8.30 3.59
N LEU A 123 20.48 -8.22 3.67
CA LEU A 123 21.42 -8.77 2.70
C LEU A 123 21.99 -10.06 3.27
N ARG A 124 21.81 -11.18 2.56
CA ARG A 124 22.34 -12.47 2.99
C ARG A 124 22.75 -13.33 1.79
N GLN A 125 23.91 -13.97 1.88
CA GLN A 125 24.37 -14.91 0.88
C GLN A 125 23.87 -16.32 1.18
N TYR A 126 23.30 -16.97 0.16
CA TYR A 126 22.85 -18.35 0.20
C TYR A 126 23.51 -19.10 -0.96
N ASN A 127 24.30 -20.14 -0.65
CA ASN A 127 24.95 -21.01 -1.65
C ASN A 127 25.64 -20.22 -2.79
N GLY A 128 26.37 -19.16 -2.44
CA GLY A 128 27.08 -18.30 -3.40
C GLY A 128 26.23 -17.18 -4.03
N LYS A 129 24.90 -17.18 -3.87
CA LYS A 129 24.00 -16.13 -4.39
C LYS A 129 23.62 -15.13 -3.31
N LEU A 130 23.88 -13.85 -3.54
CA LEU A 130 23.44 -12.76 -2.66
C LEU A 130 21.95 -12.48 -2.89
N LEU A 131 21.14 -12.60 -1.84
CA LEU A 131 19.73 -12.23 -1.84
C LEU A 131 19.54 -10.96 -1.00
N ILE A 132 18.93 -9.95 -1.62
CA ILE A 132 18.53 -8.70 -0.98
C ILE A 132 17.02 -8.76 -0.78
N LYS A 133 16.57 -8.86 0.47
CA LYS A 133 15.15 -8.94 0.83
C LYS A 133 14.79 -7.75 1.70
N PRO A 134 13.58 -7.17 1.61
CA PRO A 134 13.16 -6.16 2.58
C PRO A 134 13.07 -6.79 3.99
N GLN A 135 13.34 -5.99 5.02
CA GLN A 135 13.22 -6.44 6.40
C GLN A 135 11.78 -6.91 6.71
N LYS A 136 11.65 -8.12 7.27
CA LYS A 136 10.36 -8.75 7.55
C LYS A 136 9.50 -7.88 8.45
N GLU A 137 10.10 -7.22 9.44
CA GLU A 137 9.43 -6.36 10.41
C GLU A 137 8.83 -5.13 9.71
N LYS A 138 9.58 -4.50 8.80
CA LYS A 138 9.12 -3.34 8.02
C LYS A 138 7.99 -3.71 7.08
N VAL A 139 8.09 -4.85 6.39
CA VAL A 139 7.03 -5.37 5.52
C VAL A 139 5.77 -5.67 6.32
N LEU A 140 5.91 -6.33 7.48
CA LEU A 140 4.77 -6.66 8.34
C LEU A 140 4.09 -5.38 8.85
N ALA A 141 4.85 -4.39 9.28
CA ALA A 141 4.32 -3.09 9.72
C ALA A 141 3.58 -2.37 8.58
N PHE A 142 4.12 -2.42 7.36
CA PHE A 142 3.48 -1.87 6.16
C PHE A 142 2.14 -2.56 5.86
N CYS A 143 2.12 -3.90 5.84
CA CYS A 143 0.90 -4.67 5.60
C CYS A 143 -0.16 -4.42 6.70
N LYS A 144 0.25 -4.34 7.97
CA LYS A 144 -0.65 -3.98 9.08
C LYS A 144 -1.28 -2.60 8.88
N ARG A 145 -0.49 -1.62 8.42
CA ARG A 145 -1.00 -0.27 8.14
C ARG A 145 -2.04 -0.27 7.04
N ILE A 146 -1.80 -0.99 5.93
CA ILE A 146 -2.78 -1.15 4.85
C ILE A 146 -4.03 -1.86 5.36
N GLY A 147 -3.88 -2.96 6.09
CA GLY A 147 -5.00 -3.69 6.67
C GLY A 147 -5.87 -2.81 7.58
N LYS A 148 -5.24 -1.95 8.39
CA LYS A 148 -5.96 -0.97 9.22
C LYS A 148 -6.73 0.04 8.38
N SER A 149 -6.11 0.61 7.34
CA SER A 149 -6.78 1.54 6.42
C SER A 149 -7.97 0.89 5.72
N LEU A 150 -7.81 -0.34 5.21
CA LEU A 150 -8.90 -1.09 4.58
C LEU A 150 -10.00 -1.41 5.58
N SER A 151 -9.65 -1.80 6.80
CA SER A 151 -10.62 -2.06 7.86
C SER A 151 -11.46 -0.82 8.20
N MET A 152 -10.86 0.38 8.20
CA MET A 152 -11.58 1.64 8.40
C MET A 152 -12.53 2.00 7.24
N MET A 153 -12.32 1.41 6.06
CA MET A 153 -13.09 1.70 4.85
C MET A 153 -14.08 0.59 4.46
N LYS A 154 -14.27 -0.45 5.28
CA LYS A 154 -15.11 -1.63 4.97
C LYS A 154 -16.56 -1.30 4.55
N THR A 155 -17.10 -0.19 5.01
CA THR A 155 -18.49 0.25 4.73
C THR A 155 -18.55 1.50 3.85
N ARG A 156 -17.42 1.94 3.28
CA ARG A 156 -17.43 3.07 2.33
C ARG A 156 -17.84 2.54 0.96
N THR A 157 -18.99 2.99 0.46
CA THR A 157 -19.39 2.78 -0.92
C THR A 157 -18.40 3.47 -1.84
N GLN A 158 -17.92 2.78 -2.88
CA GLN A 158 -17.19 3.42 -3.98
C GLN A 158 -18.10 4.31 -4.84
N ASP A 159 -19.42 4.11 -4.71
CA ASP A 159 -20.42 4.90 -5.41
C ASP A 159 -20.47 6.31 -4.85
N ASP A 160 -20.17 7.26 -5.73
CA ASP A 160 -20.41 8.67 -5.53
C ASP A 160 -21.87 8.99 -5.92
N PRO A 161 -22.74 9.34 -4.95
CA PRO A 161 -24.14 9.65 -5.23
C PRO A 161 -24.33 10.82 -6.20
N SER A 162 -23.35 11.74 -6.28
CA SER A 162 -23.40 12.89 -7.19
C SER A 162 -23.25 12.50 -8.67
N LEU A 163 -22.67 11.33 -8.95
CA LEU A 163 -22.46 10.82 -10.30
C LEU A 163 -23.64 9.99 -10.84
N ARG A 164 -24.74 9.87 -10.09
CA ARG A 164 -25.90 9.05 -10.49
C ARG A 164 -26.49 9.48 -11.85
N GLU A 165 -26.58 10.78 -12.09
CA GLU A 165 -27.04 11.37 -13.36
C GLU A 165 -26.08 11.06 -14.53
N TYR A 166 -24.76 11.12 -14.28
CA TYR A 166 -23.73 10.81 -15.27
C TYR A 166 -23.76 9.33 -15.68
N TRP A 167 -23.86 8.41 -14.70
CA TRP A 167 -23.98 6.98 -14.96
C TRP A 167 -25.29 6.64 -15.68
N TYR A 168 -26.39 7.30 -15.33
CA TYR A 168 -27.66 7.19 -16.05
C TYR A 168 -27.52 7.61 -17.52
N LYS A 169 -26.97 8.80 -17.82
CA LYS A 169 -26.73 9.24 -19.21
C LYS A 169 -25.78 8.33 -20.00
N ARG A 170 -24.74 7.79 -19.35
CA ARG A 170 -23.77 6.87 -19.99
C ARG A 170 -24.39 5.51 -20.32
N SER A 171 -25.17 4.95 -19.41
CA SER A 171 -25.86 3.67 -19.62
C SER A 171 -26.89 3.75 -20.77
N LEU A 172 -27.59 4.87 -20.91
CA LEU A 172 -28.48 5.13 -22.06
C LEU A 172 -27.73 5.17 -23.40
N LYS A 173 -26.44 5.53 -23.40
CA LYS A 173 -25.60 5.51 -24.61
C LYS A 173 -25.18 4.07 -24.99
N MET A 174 -24.94 3.22 -23.99
CA MET A 174 -24.61 1.80 -24.19
C MET A 174 -25.84 0.95 -24.52
N GLY A 175 -27.00 1.27 -23.95
CA GLY A 175 -28.23 0.50 -24.13
C GLY A 175 -28.84 0.51 -25.52
N LYS A 176 -28.50 1.52 -26.32
CA LYS A 176 -28.88 1.61 -27.74
C LYS A 176 -28.37 0.44 -28.60
N ASN A 177 -27.45 -0.37 -28.07
CA ASN A 177 -26.89 -1.53 -28.77
C ASN A 177 -27.38 -2.88 -28.22
N HIS A 178 -28.17 -2.91 -27.13
CA HIS A 178 -28.61 -4.19 -26.54
C HIS A 178 -29.74 -4.85 -27.33
N TRP A 179 -30.67 -4.05 -27.84
CA TRP A 179 -31.71 -4.51 -28.78
C TRP A 179 -31.57 -3.79 -30.13
N ALA A 180 -31.99 -4.47 -31.20
CA ALA A 180 -32.00 -3.87 -32.53
C ALA A 180 -32.86 -2.58 -32.53
N LYS A 181 -32.37 -1.54 -33.20
CA LYS A 181 -33.04 -0.24 -33.30
C LYS A 181 -34.40 -0.38 -33.97
N GLY A 182 -35.45 0.13 -33.34
CA GLY A 182 -36.84 0.00 -33.76
C GLY A 182 -37.52 -1.30 -33.33
N SER A 183 -36.80 -2.25 -32.73
CA SER A 183 -37.37 -3.53 -32.35
C SER A 183 -38.46 -3.40 -31.30
N LYS A 184 -39.29 -4.45 -31.19
CA LYS A 184 -40.34 -4.54 -30.18
C LYS A 184 -39.79 -4.31 -28.77
N TYR A 185 -38.70 -5.01 -28.45
CA TYR A 185 -38.04 -4.99 -27.14
C TYR A 185 -37.39 -3.66 -26.80
N GLU A 186 -36.80 -2.95 -27.78
CA GLU A 186 -36.23 -1.62 -27.54
C GLU A 186 -37.31 -0.62 -27.11
N GLN A 187 -38.50 -0.63 -27.74
CA GLN A 187 -39.52 0.35 -27.36
C GLN A 187 -40.22 -0.02 -26.03
N ILE A 188 -40.23 -1.29 -25.62
CA ILE A 188 -40.63 -1.67 -24.25
C ILE A 188 -39.64 -1.06 -23.24
N ALA A 189 -38.33 -1.19 -23.49
CA ALA A 189 -37.32 -0.58 -22.62
C ALA A 189 -37.43 0.96 -22.57
N LYS A 190 -37.80 1.60 -23.69
CA LYS A 190 -38.09 3.05 -23.72
C LYS A 190 -39.32 3.43 -22.90
N LEU A 191 -40.40 2.64 -22.95
CA LEU A 191 -41.61 2.87 -22.14
C LEU A 191 -41.31 2.77 -20.64
N GLN A 192 -40.35 1.93 -20.26
CA GLN A 192 -39.91 1.76 -18.86
C GLN A 192 -38.79 2.74 -18.45
N ASP A 193 -38.45 3.74 -19.28
CA ASP A 193 -37.33 4.66 -19.06
C ASP A 193 -35.98 3.94 -18.76
N TRP A 194 -35.77 2.78 -19.38
CA TRP A 194 -34.61 1.91 -19.14
C TRP A 194 -34.42 1.48 -17.68
N ARG A 195 -35.50 1.47 -16.89
CA ARG A 195 -35.50 1.06 -15.49
C ARG A 195 -36.29 -0.22 -15.29
N CYS A 196 -35.77 -1.06 -14.41
CA CYS A 196 -36.49 -2.23 -13.93
C CYS A 196 -37.60 -1.78 -12.95
N PRO A 197 -38.88 -2.13 -13.18
CA PRO A 197 -39.96 -1.69 -12.29
C PRO A 197 -39.95 -2.33 -10.89
N VAL A 198 -39.17 -3.38 -10.67
CA VAL A 198 -39.09 -4.09 -9.38
C VAL A 198 -38.02 -3.48 -8.47
N CYS A 199 -36.80 -3.28 -8.96
CA CYS A 199 -35.70 -2.71 -8.16
C CYS A 199 -35.49 -1.21 -8.36
N GLY A 200 -36.01 -0.61 -9.44
CA GLY A 200 -35.80 0.79 -9.79
C GLY A 200 -34.42 1.10 -10.39
N ASP A 201 -33.53 0.10 -10.43
CA ASP A 201 -32.21 0.20 -11.05
C ASP A 201 -32.30 0.16 -12.58
N ASN A 202 -31.20 0.53 -13.22
CA ASN A 202 -31.09 0.49 -14.68
C ASN A 202 -31.19 -0.95 -15.19
N LEU A 203 -31.96 -1.18 -16.25
CA LEU A 203 -32.07 -2.48 -16.91
C LEU A 203 -30.69 -3.02 -17.33
N LEU A 204 -29.75 -2.15 -17.68
CA LEU A 204 -28.41 -2.50 -18.15
C LEU A 204 -27.33 -2.30 -17.09
N ASN A 205 -27.57 -2.82 -15.89
CA ASN A 205 -26.61 -2.87 -14.78
C ASN A 205 -25.56 -3.99 -14.93
N GLY A 206 -25.63 -4.80 -15.99
CA GLY A 206 -24.78 -5.96 -16.23
C GLY A 206 -25.42 -7.31 -15.91
N GLU A 207 -26.64 -7.31 -15.37
CA GLU A 207 -27.43 -8.54 -15.15
C GLU A 207 -28.18 -8.97 -16.41
N GLU A 208 -28.52 -10.26 -16.51
CA GLU A 208 -29.36 -10.79 -17.59
C GLU A 208 -30.79 -10.23 -17.50
N ILE A 209 -31.33 -9.81 -18.64
CA ILE A 209 -32.68 -9.22 -18.75
C ILE A 209 -33.61 -10.26 -19.37
N GLU A 210 -34.77 -10.45 -18.74
CA GLU A 210 -35.84 -11.32 -19.20
C GLU A 210 -37.12 -10.48 -19.40
N THR A 211 -37.90 -10.81 -20.44
CA THR A 211 -39.19 -10.17 -20.70
C THR A 211 -40.30 -10.95 -20.00
N HIS A 212 -41.09 -10.26 -19.20
CA HIS A 212 -42.19 -10.80 -18.41
C HIS A 212 -43.54 -10.30 -18.94
N HIS A 213 -44.55 -11.18 -18.94
CA HIS A 213 -45.94 -10.81 -19.24
C HIS A 213 -46.63 -10.28 -18.00
N ILE A 214 -47.22 -9.09 -18.07
CA ILE A 214 -47.96 -8.48 -16.96
C ILE A 214 -49.22 -9.31 -16.66
N VAL A 215 -49.99 -9.63 -17.70
CA VAL A 215 -51.07 -10.62 -17.67
C VAL A 215 -50.51 -11.94 -18.21
N PRO A 216 -50.48 -13.02 -17.40
CA PRO A 216 -49.96 -14.31 -17.84
C PRO A 216 -50.69 -14.84 -19.09
N VAL A 217 -49.97 -15.56 -19.95
CA VAL A 217 -50.55 -16.19 -21.15
C VAL A 217 -51.69 -17.15 -20.79
N ALA A 218 -51.59 -17.85 -19.65
CA ALA A 218 -52.64 -18.73 -19.13
C ALA A 218 -53.95 -18.00 -18.79
N GLU A 219 -53.91 -16.69 -18.52
CA GLU A 219 -55.05 -15.84 -18.20
C GLU A 219 -55.51 -15.02 -19.43
N GLY A 220 -55.06 -15.40 -20.63
CA GLY A 220 -55.41 -14.73 -21.89
C GLY A 220 -54.48 -13.57 -22.27
N GLY A 221 -53.33 -13.44 -21.62
CA GLY A 221 -52.35 -12.39 -21.90
C GLY A 221 -51.81 -12.44 -23.33
N LEU A 222 -51.99 -11.35 -24.07
CA LEU A 222 -51.45 -11.20 -25.42
C LEU A 222 -49.96 -10.85 -25.39
N ASN A 223 -49.26 -11.15 -26.48
CA ASN A 223 -47.87 -10.73 -26.68
C ASN A 223 -47.78 -9.26 -27.13
N ASP A 224 -48.64 -8.38 -26.64
CA ASP A 224 -48.57 -6.96 -26.99
C ASP A 224 -47.56 -6.23 -26.13
N ARG A 225 -47.06 -5.11 -26.65
CA ARG A 225 -45.99 -4.33 -26.01
C ARG A 225 -46.41 -3.75 -24.68
N GLU A 226 -47.70 -3.47 -24.54
CA GLU A 226 -48.34 -2.95 -23.34
C GLU A 226 -48.48 -4.04 -22.26
N ASN A 227 -48.49 -5.31 -22.66
CA ASN A 227 -48.58 -6.45 -21.75
C ASN A 227 -47.19 -7.06 -21.43
N LEU A 228 -46.09 -6.45 -21.91
CA LEU A 228 -44.74 -6.95 -21.72
C LEU A 228 -43.88 -5.93 -20.96
N MET A 229 -43.06 -6.42 -20.05
CA MET A 229 -42.14 -5.60 -19.27
C MET A 229 -40.78 -6.29 -19.16
N HIS A 230 -39.68 -5.54 -19.23
CA HIS A 230 -38.35 -6.09 -18.98
C HIS A 230 -38.02 -6.04 -17.49
N LEU A 231 -37.41 -7.13 -17.01
CA LEU A 231 -36.95 -7.30 -15.65
C LEU A 231 -35.57 -7.95 -15.65
N HIS A 232 -34.74 -7.66 -14.66
CA HIS A 232 -33.55 -8.48 -14.41
C HIS A 232 -33.97 -9.90 -14.02
N ARG A 233 -33.15 -10.90 -14.36
CA ARG A 233 -33.42 -12.31 -14.03
C ARG A 233 -33.70 -12.54 -12.55
N ALA A 234 -33.01 -11.82 -11.66
CA ALA A 234 -33.29 -11.86 -10.23
C ALA A 234 -34.67 -11.28 -9.89
N CYS A 235 -35.02 -10.13 -10.47
CA CYS A 235 -36.33 -9.49 -10.29
C CYS A 235 -37.47 -10.33 -10.87
N HIS A 236 -37.27 -10.98 -12.02
CA HIS A 236 -38.25 -11.85 -12.64
C HIS A 236 -38.59 -13.06 -11.76
N LYS A 237 -37.58 -13.68 -11.13
CA LYS A 237 -37.79 -14.73 -10.12
C LYS A 237 -38.57 -14.23 -8.91
N GLN A 238 -38.33 -13.00 -8.46
CA GLN A 238 -39.08 -12.42 -7.33
C GLN A 238 -40.56 -12.26 -7.66
N VAL A 239 -40.91 -11.91 -8.90
CA VAL A 239 -42.31 -11.77 -9.32
C VAL A 239 -43.02 -13.13 -9.32
N HIS A 240 -42.37 -14.19 -9.82
CA HIS A 240 -42.95 -15.54 -9.79
C HIS A 240 -43.02 -16.16 -8.39
N ASN A 241 -42.13 -15.75 -7.48
CA ASN A 241 -42.11 -16.26 -6.10
C ASN A 241 -43.04 -15.50 -5.13
N LYS A 242 -43.70 -14.41 -5.56
CA LYS A 242 -44.69 -13.73 -4.71
C LYS A 242 -45.97 -14.56 -4.64
N PRO A 243 -46.50 -14.88 -3.44
CA PRO A 243 -47.78 -15.57 -3.32
C PRO A 243 -48.89 -14.69 -3.90
N LYS A 244 -49.76 -15.26 -4.76
CA LYS A 244 -50.92 -14.56 -5.32
C LYS A 244 -51.78 -14.05 -4.15
N SER A 245 -51.82 -12.74 -3.94
CA SER A 245 -52.74 -12.14 -2.96
C SER A 245 -54.17 -12.41 -3.40
N LYS A 246 -54.94 -13.16 -2.59
CA LYS A 246 -56.36 -13.41 -2.85
C LYS A 246 -57.07 -12.07 -3.09
N ALA A 247 -57.70 -11.94 -4.25
CA ALA A 247 -58.57 -10.83 -4.57
C ALA A 247 -59.64 -10.69 -3.46
N GLY A 248 -59.79 -9.47 -2.94
CA GLY A 248 -60.74 -9.18 -1.87
C GLY A 248 -62.17 -9.52 -2.28
N SER A 249 -62.83 -10.32 -1.45
CA SER A 249 -64.28 -10.37 -1.35
C SER A 249 -64.77 -8.95 -1.07
N LYS A 250 -65.43 -8.31 -2.04
CA LYS A 250 -66.36 -7.22 -1.74
C LYS A 250 -67.67 -7.83 -1.25
N ALA A 251 -68.26 -7.13 -0.29
CA ALA A 251 -69.46 -7.43 0.48
C ALA A 251 -70.68 -7.81 -0.37
#